data_AF-A0A521FTK1-F1
#
_entry.id   AF-A0A521FTK1-F1
#
_cell.length_a   1.000
_cell.length_b   1.000
_cell.length_c   1.000
_cell.angle_alpha   90.00
_cell.angle_beta   90.00
_cell.angle_gamma   90.00
#
_symmetry.space_group_name_H-M   'P 1'
#
loop_
_entity.id
_entity.type
_entity.pdbx_description
1 polymer ?
#
loop_
_entity_poly.entity_id
_entity_poly.type
_entity_poly.pdbx_seq_one_letter_code
_entity_poly.pdbx_strand_id
1 'polypeptide(L)'
;MARAWYAFTNISADPLLASSYKRVTNTPSCINGTGICAIYVYYIGDSPAVGTAPLSPLTRNIQEYIVNGLVNLVAEPDLPDGSKKYLYLKSPII
;
A
#
# COMPACT_ATOMS: atom_id res chain seq x y z
N MET A 1 -16.38 -4.57 -5.29
CA MET A 1 -15.43 -3.44 -5.39
C MET A 1 -14.09 -3.98 -5.89
N ALA A 2 -13.50 -3.34 -6.89
CA ALA A 2 -12.22 -3.75 -7.45
C ALA A 2 -11.04 -3.11 -6.70
N ARG A 3 -9.86 -3.73 -6.81
CA ARG A 3 -8.63 -3.28 -6.14
C ARG A 3 -7.58 -2.90 -7.17
N ALA A 4 -6.73 -1.94 -6.81
CA ALA A 4 -5.61 -1.50 -7.64
C ALA A 4 -4.36 -1.27 -6.80
N TRP A 5 -3.22 -1.16 -7.46
CA TRP A 5 -1.95 -0.80 -6.85
C TRP A 5 -1.85 0.70 -6.66
N TYR A 6 -1.39 1.10 -5.48
CA TYR A 6 -1.13 2.49 -5.15
C TYR A 6 0.27 2.63 -4.55
N ALA A 7 1.11 3.45 -5.17
CA ALA A 7 2.44 3.76 -4.66
C ALA A 7 2.36 4.81 -3.56
N PHE A 8 3.18 4.65 -2.52
CA PHE A 8 3.33 5.64 -1.47
C PHE A 8 4.20 6.80 -1.96
N THR A 9 3.64 8.00 -2.02
CA THR A 9 4.31 9.19 -2.56
C THR A 9 4.89 10.09 -1.47
N ASN A 10 4.77 9.72 -0.19
CA ASN A 10 5.26 10.46 0.97
C ASN A 10 4.84 11.95 1.02
N ILE A 11 3.76 12.31 0.32
CA ILE A 11 3.32 13.71 0.19
C ILE A 11 2.76 14.25 1.51
N SER A 12 2.03 13.41 2.26
CA SER A 12 1.34 13.85 3.49
C SER A 12 2.01 13.41 4.78
N ALA A 13 3.23 12.86 4.75
CA ALA A 13 4.01 12.29 5.88
C ALA A 13 3.32 11.15 6.67
N ASP A 14 1.98 11.14 6.75
CA ASP A 14 1.18 10.13 7.41
C ASP A 14 0.87 8.97 6.44
N PRO A 15 1.33 7.74 6.72
CA PRO A 15 1.06 6.57 5.91
C PRO A 15 -0.37 6.06 6.03
N LEU A 16 -1.20 6.53 6.96
CA LEU A 16 -2.59 6.10 7.13
C LEU A 16 -3.57 6.93 6.29
N LEU A 17 -3.11 8.06 5.72
CA LEU A 17 -3.91 8.89 4.84
C LEU A 17 -3.94 8.33 3.42
N ALA A 18 -5.13 8.16 2.87
CA ALA A 18 -5.32 7.78 1.46
C ALA A 18 -4.61 8.78 0.50
N SER A 19 -4.54 10.06 0.84
CA SER A 19 -3.86 11.10 0.03
C SER A 19 -2.36 10.87 -0.15
N SER A 20 -1.73 10.09 0.74
CA SER A 20 -0.32 9.71 0.65
C SER A 20 -0.04 8.66 -0.43
N TYR A 21 -1.08 8.17 -1.10
CA TYR A 21 -1.01 7.10 -2.08
C TYR A 21 -1.56 7.53 -3.43
N LYS A 22 -0.92 7.03 -4.49
CA LYS A 22 -1.26 7.36 -5.88
C LYS A 22 -1.34 6.10 -6.72
N ARG A 23 -2.43 5.94 -7.47
CA ARG A 23 -2.65 4.78 -8.32
C ARG A 23 -1.49 4.63 -9.31
N VAL A 24 -0.98 3.41 -9.44
CA VAL A 24 0.00 3.01 -10.45
C VAL A 24 -0.54 1.86 -11.29
N THR A 25 -0.03 1.72 -12.51
CA THR A 25 -0.36 0.60 -13.41
C THR A 25 0.50 -0.63 -13.14
N ASN A 26 1.70 -0.41 -12.60
CA ASN A 26 2.71 -1.45 -12.48
C ASN A 26 2.62 -2.13 -11.13
N THR A 27 2.80 -3.45 -11.14
CA THR A 27 2.93 -4.24 -9.92
C THR A 27 4.25 -3.87 -9.22
N PRO A 28 4.25 -3.58 -7.91
CA PRO A 28 5.46 -3.30 -7.15
C PRO A 28 6.43 -4.50 -7.16
N SER A 29 7.72 -4.24 -7.34
CA SER A 29 8.80 -5.25 -7.24
C SER A 29 9.42 -5.32 -5.84
N CYS A 30 9.23 -4.28 -5.04
CA CYS A 30 9.58 -4.17 -3.64
C CYS A 30 8.68 -5.11 -2.81
N ILE A 31 9.23 -5.84 -1.84
CA ILE A 31 8.46 -6.77 -0.99
C ILE A 31 8.65 -6.40 0.49
N ASN A 32 9.89 -6.45 0.98
CA ASN A 32 10.23 -6.15 2.37
C ASN A 32 11.13 -4.90 2.45
N GLY A 33 11.19 -4.27 3.63
CA GLY A 33 12.06 -3.12 3.87
C GLY A 33 11.52 -2.14 4.91
N THR A 34 12.19 -1.00 5.06
CA THR A 34 11.88 -0.01 6.11
C THR A 34 10.94 1.10 5.68
N GLY A 35 10.67 1.25 4.38
CA GLY A 35 9.75 2.24 3.86
C GLY A 35 8.55 1.61 3.17
N ILE A 36 7.41 2.30 3.19
CA ILE A 36 6.25 1.86 2.39
C ILE A 36 6.58 2.04 0.91
N CYS A 37 6.29 1.00 0.14
CA CYS A 37 6.43 1.05 -1.30
C CYS A 37 5.07 1.22 -1.98
N ALA A 38 4.17 0.27 -1.74
CA ALA A 38 2.85 0.28 -2.35
C ALA A 38 1.83 -0.49 -1.52
N ILE A 39 0.56 -0.17 -1.72
CA ILE A 39 -0.57 -0.88 -1.15
C ILE A 39 -1.53 -1.37 -2.25
N TYR A 40 -2.20 -2.49 -1.99
CA TYR A 40 -3.22 -3.05 -2.85
C TYR A 40 -4.60 -2.88 -2.23
N VAL A 41 -5.33 -1.84 -2.63
CA VAL A 41 -6.54 -1.41 -1.93
C VAL A 41 -7.69 -1.13 -2.89
N TYR A 42 -8.89 -0.99 -2.31
CA TYR A 42 -10.10 -0.67 -3.05
C TYR A 42 -10.08 0.77 -3.57
N TYR A 43 -10.79 0.96 -4.67
CA TYR A 43 -11.03 2.25 -5.30
C TYR A 43 -12.52 2.50 -5.53
N ILE A 44 -12.86 3.77 -5.74
CA ILE A 44 -14.22 4.21 -6.10
C ILE A 44 -14.32 4.31 -7.63
N GLY A 45 -15.47 3.92 -8.18
CA GLY A 45 -15.77 4.01 -9.61
C GLY A 45 -15.37 2.77 -10.40
N ASP A 46 -15.50 2.84 -11.72
CA ASP A 46 -15.22 1.71 -12.63
C ASP A 46 -13.74 1.52 -12.94
N SER A 47 -12.96 2.61 -12.92
CA SER A 47 -11.50 2.56 -13.10
C SER A 47 -10.85 3.86 -12.59
N PRO A 48 -9.96 3.82 -11.60
CA PRO A 48 -9.31 5.02 -11.09
C PRO A 48 -8.28 5.49 -12.13
N ALA A 49 -8.13 6.79 -12.39
CA ALA A 49 -7.04 7.27 -13.24
C ALA A 49 -5.68 7.09 -12.55
N VAL A 50 -4.59 7.01 -13.31
CA VAL A 50 -3.23 7.01 -12.73
C VAL A 50 -3.02 8.31 -11.95
N GLY A 51 -2.42 8.23 -10.77
CA GLY A 51 -2.22 9.41 -9.91
C GLY A 51 -3.43 9.83 -9.06
N THR A 52 -4.53 9.08 -9.05
CA THR A 52 -5.62 9.33 -8.10
C THR A 52 -5.37 8.63 -6.77
N ALA A 53 -5.96 9.16 -5.70
CA ALA A 53 -5.95 8.53 -4.38
C ALA A 53 -6.87 7.28 -4.35
N PRO A 54 -6.63 6.32 -3.44
CA PRO A 54 -7.53 5.22 -3.19
C PRO A 54 -8.81 5.67 -2.46
N LEU A 55 -9.72 4.71 -2.21
CA LEU A 55 -10.89 4.94 -1.37
C LEU A 55 -10.44 5.47 0.01
N SER A 56 -11.04 6.59 0.43
CA SER A 56 -10.84 7.22 1.73
C SER A 56 -12.08 7.06 2.62
N PRO A 57 -11.94 6.73 3.91
CA PRO A 57 -10.68 6.39 4.59
C PRO A 57 -10.16 5.01 4.15
N LEU A 58 -8.86 4.74 4.37
CA LEU A 58 -8.31 3.40 4.22
C LEU A 58 -9.05 2.44 5.16
N THR A 59 -9.34 1.22 4.69
CA THR A 59 -10.00 0.21 5.53
C THR A 59 -9.13 -0.18 6.71
N ARG A 60 -9.74 -0.50 7.86
CA ARG A 60 -9.05 -0.88 9.10
C ARG A 60 -7.95 -1.94 8.89
N ASN A 61 -8.23 -3.00 8.14
CA ASN A 61 -7.24 -4.06 7.88
C ASN A 61 -5.97 -3.54 7.20
N ILE A 62 -6.11 -2.60 6.25
CA ILE A 62 -4.96 -1.99 5.57
C ILE A 62 -4.17 -1.10 6.54
N GLN A 63 -4.87 -0.36 7.40
CA GLN A 63 -4.20 0.44 8.44
C GLN A 63 -3.40 -0.47 9.39
N GLU A 64 -3.98 -1.58 9.83
CA GLU A 64 -3.29 -2.57 10.66
C GLU A 64 -2.09 -3.20 9.93
N TYR A 65 -2.23 -3.54 8.64
CA TYR A 65 -1.11 -4.01 7.84
C TYR A 65 0.01 -2.98 7.72
N ILE A 66 -0.32 -1.70 7.48
CA ILE A 66 0.67 -0.60 7.43
C ILE A 66 1.45 -0.52 8.73
N VAL A 67 0.75 -0.53 9.88
CA VAL A 67 1.39 -0.46 11.20
C VAL A 67 2.27 -1.69 11.44
N ASN A 68 1.75 -2.89 11.22
CA ASN A 68 2.48 -4.13 11.44
C ASN A 68 3.68 -4.26 10.51
N GLY A 69 3.52 -3.95 9.23
CA GLY A 69 4.60 -4.02 8.25
C GLY A 69 5.71 -3.01 8.54
N LEU A 70 5.40 -1.81 9.02
CA LEU A 70 6.43 -0.85 9.43
C LEU A 70 7.19 -1.29 10.69
N VAL A 71 6.57 -2.09 11.56
CA VAL A 71 7.23 -2.65 12.77
C VAL A 71 8.06 -3.89 12.43
N ASN A 72 7.48 -4.80 11.64
CA ASN A 72 8.10 -6.09 11.30
C ASN A 72 9.06 -5.98 10.11
N LEU A 73 8.98 -4.90 9.34
CA LEU A 73 9.74 -4.66 8.10
C LEU A 73 9.44 -5.70 6.99
N VAL A 74 8.26 -6.31 7.05
CA VAL A 74 7.80 -7.38 6.15
C VAL A 74 6.48 -7.00 5.47
N ALA A 75 6.28 -7.47 4.24
CA ALA A 75 5.01 -7.36 3.53
C ALA A 75 3.86 -8.03 4.30
N GLU A 76 2.74 -7.33 4.45
CA GLU A 76 1.59 -7.83 5.20
C GLU A 76 0.40 -8.13 4.27
N PRO A 77 -0.42 -9.16 4.56
CA PRO A 77 -0.28 -10.13 5.65
C PRO A 77 0.84 -11.13 5.39
N ASP A 78 1.68 -11.40 6.38
CA ASP A 78 2.74 -12.38 6.18
C ASP A 78 2.22 -13.84 6.21
N LEU A 79 1.24 -14.10 7.09
CA LEU A 79 0.70 -15.43 7.37
C LEU A 79 -0.74 -15.60 6.86
N PRO A 80 -1.13 -16.81 6.40
CA PRO A 80 -0.26 -17.97 6.12
C PRO A 80 0.68 -17.73 4.93
N ASP A 81 1.76 -18.51 4.83
CA ASP A 81 2.73 -18.38 3.73
C ASP A 81 2.05 -18.49 2.36
N GLY A 82 2.48 -17.67 1.40
CA GLY A 82 1.85 -17.52 0.09
C GLY A 82 0.57 -16.67 0.07
N SER A 83 0.15 -16.07 1.20
CA SER A 83 -0.98 -15.13 1.21
C SER A 83 -0.75 -13.93 0.30
N LYS A 84 -1.81 -13.49 -0.38
CA LYS A 84 -1.78 -12.28 -1.18
C LYS A 84 -1.49 -11.09 -0.27
N LYS A 85 -0.31 -10.48 -0.45
CA LYS A 85 0.11 -9.30 0.32
C LYS A 85 -0.70 -8.09 -0.13
N TYR A 86 -1.06 -7.25 0.82
CA TYR A 86 -1.76 -5.98 0.61
C TYR A 86 -0.86 -4.78 0.84
N LEU A 87 0.18 -4.94 1.64
CA LEU A 87 1.22 -3.95 1.86
C LEU A 87 2.55 -4.51 1.34
N TYR A 88 3.25 -3.68 0.57
CA TYR A 88 4.60 -3.95 0.11
C TYR A 88 5.53 -2.85 0.61
N LEU A 89 6.68 -3.26 1.09
CA LEU A 89 7.71 -2.38 1.65
C LEU A 89 8.93 -2.38 0.73
N LYS A 90 9.71 -1.30 0.80
CA LYS A 90 10.96 -1.11 0.07
C LYS A 90 12.08 -0.81 1.05
N SER A 91 13.27 -1.32 0.75
CA SER A 91 14.50 -0.90 1.38
C SER A 91 14.79 0.58 1.08
N PRO A 92 15.48 1.29 1.97
CA PRO A 92 15.94 2.63 1.67
C PRO A 92 16.95 2.54 0.52
N ILE A 93 16.83 3.44 -0.44
CA ILE A 93 17.85 3.62 -1.48
C ILE A 93 18.98 4.38 -0.78
N ILE A 94 20.13 3.71 -0.61
CA ILE A 94 21.36 4.28 -0.03
C ILE A 94 22.12 5.01 -1.12
#